data_AF-A0A959ELZ9-F1
#
_entry.id   AF-A0A959ELZ9-F1
#
_cell.length_a   1.000
_cell.length_b   1.000
_cell.length_c   1.000
_cell.angle_alpha   90.00
_cell.angle_beta   90.00
_cell.angle_gamma   90.00
#
_symmetry.space_group_name_H-M   'P 1'
#
loop_
_entity.id
_entity.type
_entity.pdbx_description
1 polymer ?
#
loop_
_entity_poly.entity_id
_entity_poly.type
_entity_poly.pdbx_seq_one_letter_code
_entity_poly.pdbx_strand_id
1 'polypeptide(L)'
;QFDELRPTEVVRSRSDLMDWQARKLEQFRREKDRFVRLAELQEQYLDLLRQQSSCRDRIDSLHAREMALSHDLLNSIEVLEEFRTERDYKQQIFEQQQLIANYEKDREKLVEGEPCPLCFAVHHPFREHQQPLRPFVDEAKADYRRAQDRYESALFEHRDLLQDQRDLEGELEQLAGEERGQFHTLTTQLQLVEERIGALIAEIGTQKWGELRNLAPQGVREWFDRQEAELQTAWKELLELEKALQTEESRQTALHERENRLLLSDQQHRQQLSYLHERKSEAAARQAQRWTELNAFLERYGYQAMPEDVRSRIDQMQLEGAEYSKRQASLQHLREEEKTGAERVRLGEEALREMDQALAQRQEEFVARTQELEALRKDRIERFGEEQVEQVRQNWQSRLDETAEVLQNNKDAIVRLTADRKAAETALSTAQADRQEAEKKLKVLRKTLQKALEKASFIDEQALREAL
;
A
#
# COMPACT_ATOMS: atom_id res chain seq x y z
N GLN A 1 -22.60 -24.13 13.93
CA GLN A 1 -21.75 -23.78 12.78
C GLN A 1 -22.15 -24.45 11.46
N PHE A 2 -22.91 -25.57 11.45
CA PHE A 2 -23.49 -26.12 10.21
C PHE A 2 -24.89 -25.58 9.83
N ASP A 3 -25.58 -24.90 10.75
CA ASP A 3 -26.93 -24.37 10.50
C ASP A 3 -26.95 -23.04 9.72
N GLU A 4 -25.88 -22.25 9.72
CA GLU A 4 -25.74 -21.05 8.88
C GLU A 4 -25.41 -21.39 7.40
N LEU A 5 -24.99 -22.62 7.14
CA LEU A 5 -24.70 -23.14 5.81
C LEU A 5 -25.87 -23.90 5.17
N ARG A 6 -26.98 -24.09 5.91
CA ARG A 6 -28.19 -24.66 5.33
C ARG A 6 -28.92 -23.56 4.54
N PRO A 7 -29.06 -23.67 3.21
CA PRO A 7 -29.89 -22.75 2.47
C PRO A 7 -31.31 -22.81 3.03
N THR A 8 -31.86 -21.66 3.41
CA THR A 8 -33.27 -21.49 3.77
C THR A 8 -34.21 -21.86 2.62
N GLU A 9 -33.68 -21.86 1.40
CA GLU A 9 -34.30 -22.45 0.21
C GLU A 9 -33.84 -23.91 0.08
N VAL A 10 -34.69 -24.85 0.49
CA VAL A 10 -34.45 -26.29 0.28
C VAL A 10 -34.42 -26.55 -1.23
N VAL A 11 -33.21 -26.77 -1.76
CA VAL A 11 -32.97 -27.16 -3.15
C VAL A 11 -33.69 -28.49 -3.40
N ARG A 12 -34.68 -28.50 -4.31
CA ARG A 12 -35.57 -29.65 -4.52
C ARG A 12 -35.12 -30.58 -5.65
N SER A 13 -34.31 -30.07 -6.58
CA SER A 13 -33.77 -30.86 -7.69
C SER A 13 -32.29 -30.56 -7.95
N ARG A 14 -31.65 -31.45 -8.69
CA ARG A 14 -30.23 -31.36 -9.05
C ARG A 14 -29.92 -30.16 -9.95
N SER A 15 -30.82 -29.82 -10.89
CA SER A 15 -30.70 -28.59 -11.67
C SER A 15 -30.81 -27.35 -10.79
N ASP A 16 -31.70 -27.38 -9.78
CA ASP A 16 -31.84 -26.25 -8.85
C ASP A 16 -30.55 -26.03 -8.03
N LEU A 17 -29.77 -27.09 -7.74
CA LEU A 17 -28.49 -26.96 -7.04
C LEU A 17 -27.45 -26.22 -7.89
N MET A 18 -27.36 -26.57 -9.17
CA MET A 18 -26.42 -25.95 -10.11
C MET A 18 -26.79 -24.49 -10.38
N ASP A 19 -28.08 -24.21 -10.56
CA ASP A 19 -28.59 -22.84 -10.72
C ASP A 19 -28.37 -22.01 -9.46
N TRP A 20 -28.58 -22.60 -8.28
CA TRP A 20 -28.31 -21.94 -6.99
C TRP A 20 -26.83 -21.61 -6.83
N GLN A 21 -25.91 -22.53 -7.16
CA GLN A 21 -24.47 -22.27 -7.10
C GLN A 21 -24.03 -21.20 -8.11
N ALA A 22 -24.56 -21.22 -9.33
CA ALA A 22 -24.29 -20.20 -10.34
C ALA A 22 -24.75 -18.81 -9.87
N ARG A 23 -25.96 -18.69 -9.30
CA ARG A 23 -26.46 -17.45 -8.70
C ARG A 23 -25.60 -17.00 -7.53
N LYS A 24 -25.13 -17.91 -6.70
CA LYS A 24 -24.25 -17.60 -5.56
C LYS A 24 -22.89 -17.08 -6.02
N LEU A 25 -22.30 -17.69 -7.05
CA LEU A 25 -21.07 -17.19 -7.69
C LEU A 25 -21.27 -15.79 -8.30
N GLU A 26 -22.40 -15.56 -8.97
CA GLU A 26 -22.71 -14.25 -9.53
C GLU A 26 -22.91 -13.19 -8.43
N GLN A 27 -23.62 -13.54 -7.36
CA GLN A 27 -23.75 -12.67 -6.19
C GLN A 27 -22.39 -12.37 -5.56
N PHE A 28 -21.53 -13.39 -5.42
CA PHE A 28 -20.18 -13.21 -4.87
C PHE A 28 -19.32 -12.28 -5.73
N ARG A 29 -19.40 -12.38 -7.06
CA ARG A 29 -18.75 -11.45 -8.00
C ARG A 29 -19.26 -10.02 -7.86
N ARG A 30 -20.59 -9.85 -7.72
CA ARG A 30 -21.17 -8.52 -7.48
C ARG A 30 -20.72 -7.94 -6.14
N GLU A 31 -20.62 -8.78 -5.10
CA GLU A 31 -20.08 -8.38 -3.79
C GLU A 31 -18.62 -7.95 -3.93
N LYS A 32 -17.77 -8.75 -4.58
CA LYS A 32 -16.37 -8.43 -4.91
C LYS A 32 -16.23 -7.06 -5.56
N ASP A 33 -16.97 -6.80 -6.65
CA ASP A 33 -16.89 -5.53 -7.38
C ASP A 33 -17.25 -4.33 -6.50
N ARG A 34 -18.23 -4.48 -5.60
CA ARG A 34 -18.61 -3.44 -4.64
C ARG A 34 -17.50 -3.18 -3.62
N PHE A 35 -16.90 -4.23 -3.05
CA PHE A 35 -15.80 -4.09 -2.10
C PHE A 35 -14.55 -3.48 -2.73
N VAL A 36 -14.23 -3.86 -3.97
CA VAL A 36 -13.13 -3.28 -4.72
C VAL A 36 -13.36 -1.80 -4.97
N ARG A 37 -14.55 -1.41 -5.43
CA ARG A 37 -14.92 0.02 -5.56
C ARG A 37 -14.84 0.77 -4.25
N LEU A 38 -15.27 0.15 -3.16
CA LEU A 38 -15.22 0.77 -1.84
C LEU A 38 -13.78 1.01 -1.39
N ALA A 39 -12.88 0.04 -1.61
CA ALA A 39 -11.47 0.18 -1.32
C ALA A 39 -10.81 1.27 -2.19
N GLU A 40 -11.14 1.35 -3.48
CA GLU A 40 -10.68 2.41 -4.38
C GLU A 40 -11.15 3.80 -3.93
N LEU A 41 -12.41 3.93 -3.51
CA LEU A 41 -12.94 5.17 -2.95
C LEU A 41 -12.27 5.54 -1.63
N GLN A 42 -11.93 4.57 -0.78
CA GLN A 42 -11.19 4.82 0.45
C GLN A 42 -9.76 5.31 0.17
N GLU A 43 -9.09 4.77 -0.84
CA GLU A 43 -7.79 5.25 -1.28
C GLU A 43 -7.88 6.70 -1.79
N GLN A 44 -8.86 6.98 -2.66
CA GLN A 44 -9.14 8.35 -3.12
C GLN A 44 -9.42 9.31 -1.96
N TYR A 45 -10.20 8.86 -0.96
CA TYR A 45 -10.47 9.64 0.24
C TYR A 45 -9.20 9.99 1.02
N LEU A 46 -8.32 9.00 1.23
CA LEU A 46 -7.06 9.21 1.93
C LEU A 46 -6.12 10.16 1.17
N ASP A 47 -6.09 10.07 -0.16
CA ASP A 47 -5.29 10.98 -0.98
C ASP A 47 -5.83 12.41 -0.95
N LEU A 48 -7.15 12.60 -0.99
CA LEU A 48 -7.76 13.91 -0.82
C LEU A 48 -7.48 14.50 0.57
N LEU A 49 -7.51 13.68 1.62
CA LEU A 49 -7.13 14.11 2.97
C LEU A 49 -5.65 14.52 3.04
N ARG A 50 -4.74 13.78 2.39
CA ARG A 50 -3.33 14.15 2.31
C ARG A 50 -3.13 15.48 1.61
N GLN A 51 -3.82 15.70 0.48
CA GLN A 51 -3.77 16.97 -0.24
C GLN A 51 -4.28 18.12 0.64
N GLN A 52 -5.41 17.92 1.33
CA GLN A 52 -5.95 18.90 2.26
C GLN A 52 -4.99 19.21 3.41
N SER A 53 -4.34 18.20 3.99
CA SER A 53 -3.32 18.41 5.03
C SER A 53 -2.10 19.15 4.49
N SER A 54 -1.65 18.85 3.26
CA SER A 54 -0.51 19.53 2.66
C SER A 54 -0.76 21.02 2.42
N CYS A 55 -1.96 21.41 1.99
CA CYS A 55 -2.35 22.81 1.86
C CYS A 55 -2.36 23.50 3.23
N ARG A 56 -2.95 22.84 4.24
CA ARG A 56 -2.99 23.37 5.61
C ARG A 56 -1.58 23.58 6.19
N ASP A 57 -0.70 22.60 6.05
CA ASP A 57 0.68 22.68 6.53
C ASP A 57 1.43 23.84 5.85
N ARG A 58 1.16 24.08 4.57
CA ARG A 58 1.72 25.21 3.83
C ARG A 58 1.25 26.55 4.38
N ILE A 59 -0.06 26.71 4.61
CA ILE A 59 -0.62 27.92 5.24
C ILE A 59 -0.02 28.14 6.64
N ASP A 60 0.01 27.10 7.46
CA ASP A 60 0.53 27.17 8.83
C ASP A 60 2.04 27.55 8.82
N SER A 61 2.82 27.05 7.85
CA SER A 61 4.23 27.41 7.69
C SER A 61 4.44 28.89 7.32
N LEU A 62 3.57 29.44 6.48
CA LEU A 62 3.64 30.85 6.08
C LEU A 62 3.22 31.78 7.21
N HIS A 63 2.17 31.43 7.95
CA HIS A 63 1.80 32.19 9.16
C HIS A 63 2.90 32.13 10.22
N ALA A 64 3.57 30.99 10.40
CA ALA A 64 4.73 30.92 11.31
C ALA A 64 5.86 31.86 10.86
N ARG A 65 6.12 31.94 9.56
CA ARG A 65 7.10 32.88 8.98
C ARG A 65 6.66 34.34 9.14
N GLU A 66 5.38 34.64 8.97
CA GLU A 66 4.79 35.97 9.15
C GLU A 66 4.95 36.45 10.60
N MET A 67 4.67 35.57 11.57
CA MET A 67 4.85 35.88 12.99
C MET A 67 6.32 36.12 13.35
N ALA A 68 7.24 35.32 12.80
CA ALA A 68 8.67 35.51 13.01
C ALA A 68 9.15 36.84 12.42
N LEU A 69 8.75 37.14 11.18
CA LEU A 69 9.11 38.39 10.51
C LEU A 69 8.52 39.61 11.21
N SER A 70 7.28 39.52 11.70
CA SER A 70 6.63 40.57 12.50
C SER A 70 7.40 40.86 13.79
N HIS A 71 7.90 39.82 14.45
CA HIS A 71 8.76 39.96 15.63
C HIS A 71 10.10 40.63 15.29
N ASP A 72 10.74 40.24 14.19
CA ASP A 72 12.00 40.83 13.75
C ASP A 72 11.83 42.30 13.32
N LEU A 73 10.70 42.65 12.71
CA LEU A 73 10.34 44.03 12.40
C LEU A 73 10.20 44.87 13.67
N LEU A 74 9.51 44.37 14.70
CA LEU A 74 9.40 45.07 15.99
C LEU A 74 10.78 45.29 16.62
N ASN A 75 11.65 44.27 16.63
CA ASN A 75 13.01 44.39 17.13
C ASN A 75 13.83 45.41 16.33
N SER A 76 13.69 45.41 15.00
CA SER A 76 14.42 46.35 14.13
C SER A 76 14.02 47.81 14.38
N ILE A 77 12.75 48.07 14.76
CA ILE A 77 12.29 49.41 15.14
C ILE A 77 12.99 49.86 16.43
N GLU A 78 13.09 48.99 17.45
CA GLU A 78 13.77 49.31 18.71
C GLU A 78 15.26 49.63 18.47
N VAL A 79 15.96 48.81 17.67
CA VAL A 79 17.37 49.03 17.30
C VAL A 79 17.55 50.33 16.52
N LEU A 80 16.63 50.63 15.60
CA LEU A 80 16.66 51.88 14.83
C LEU A 80 16.51 53.12 15.72
N GLU A 81 15.62 53.06 16.70
CA GLU A 81 15.45 54.15 17.67
C GLU A 81 16.71 54.33 18.52
N GLU A 82 17.31 53.25 19.00
CA GLU A 82 18.56 53.29 19.76
C GLU A 82 19.69 53.94 18.94
N PHE A 83 19.97 53.45 17.73
CA PHE A 83 21.02 54.02 16.89
C PHE A 83 20.73 55.45 16.43
N ARG A 84 19.45 55.81 16.24
CA ARG A 84 19.08 57.20 15.97
C ARG A 84 19.44 58.10 17.14
N THR A 85 19.10 57.70 18.38
CA THR A 85 19.43 58.49 19.57
C THR A 85 20.95 58.60 19.79
N GLU A 86 21.70 57.51 19.55
CA GLU A 86 23.17 57.52 19.63
C GLU A 86 23.77 58.48 18.58
N ARG A 87 23.31 58.39 17.34
CA ARG A 87 23.74 59.27 16.25
C ARG A 87 23.49 60.74 16.58
N ASP A 88 22.28 61.07 17.03
CA ASP A 88 21.88 62.45 17.35
C ASP A 88 22.71 63.00 18.53
N TYR A 89 22.99 62.17 19.54
CA TYR A 89 23.88 62.53 20.65
C TYR A 89 25.32 62.78 20.19
N LYS A 90 25.89 61.88 19.36
CA LYS A 90 27.25 62.03 18.83
C LYS A 90 27.36 63.24 17.89
N GLN A 91 26.31 63.56 17.15
CA GLN A 91 26.24 64.77 16.34
C GLN A 91 26.35 66.02 17.22
N GLN A 92 25.57 66.11 18.29
CA GLN A 92 25.62 67.23 19.24
C GLN A 92 27.02 67.39 19.86
N ILE A 93 27.68 66.30 20.24
CA ILE A 93 29.07 66.34 20.75
C ILE A 93 30.01 66.90 19.68
N PHE A 94 29.92 66.42 18.44
CA PHE A 94 30.77 66.89 17.35
C PHE A 94 30.60 68.40 17.10
N GLU A 95 29.35 68.88 17.06
CA GLU A 95 29.03 70.30 16.91
C GLU A 95 29.57 71.13 18.09
N GLN A 96 29.42 70.65 19.33
CA GLN A 96 30.00 71.30 20.51
C GLN A 96 31.53 71.36 20.45
N GLN A 97 32.20 70.28 20.04
CA GLN A 97 33.66 70.25 19.90
C GLN A 97 34.15 71.21 18.80
N GLN A 98 33.40 71.36 17.71
CA GLN A 98 33.70 72.38 16.70
C GLN A 98 33.60 73.80 17.26
N LEU A 99 32.56 74.08 18.05
CA LEU A 99 32.40 75.37 18.71
C LEU A 99 33.56 75.66 19.67
N ILE A 100 33.92 74.69 20.53
CA ILE A 100 35.06 74.81 21.45
C ILE A 100 36.35 75.06 20.66
N ALA A 101 36.61 74.31 19.58
CA ALA A 101 37.78 74.51 18.75
C ALA A 101 37.83 75.90 18.11
N ASN A 102 36.69 76.46 17.72
CA ASN A 102 36.62 77.82 17.19
C ASN A 102 36.89 78.86 18.29
N TYR A 103 36.32 78.69 19.49
CA TYR A 103 36.58 79.59 20.62
C TYR A 103 38.02 79.56 21.11
N GLU A 104 38.66 78.39 21.15
CA GLU A 104 40.07 78.27 21.52
C GLU A 104 40.98 78.95 20.48
N LYS A 105 40.69 78.79 19.18
CA LYS A 105 41.38 79.54 18.12
C LYS A 105 41.23 81.06 18.25
N ASP A 106 40.09 81.54 18.73
CA ASP A 106 39.86 82.97 18.96
C ASP A 106 40.53 83.45 20.24
N ARG A 107 40.57 82.61 21.30
CA ARG A 107 41.32 82.87 22.53
C ARG A 107 42.82 82.97 22.29
N GLU A 108 43.37 82.13 21.43
CA GLU A 108 44.79 82.18 21.02
C GLU A 108 45.19 83.53 20.38
N LYS A 109 44.24 84.26 19.80
CA LYS A 109 44.48 85.57 19.18
C LYS A 109 44.36 86.76 20.15
N LEU A 110 44.00 86.54 21.42
CA LEU A 110 43.78 87.62 22.39
C LEU A 110 45.09 88.14 22.98
N VAL A 111 45.29 89.45 22.89
CA VAL A 111 46.44 90.18 23.43
C VAL A 111 46.13 90.65 24.86
N GLU A 112 47.13 90.64 25.75
CA GLU A 112 46.95 91.10 27.14
C GLU A 112 46.63 92.60 27.19
N GLY A 113 45.57 92.95 27.93
CA GLY A 113 45.11 94.34 28.11
C GLY A 113 44.00 94.77 27.16
N GLU A 114 43.68 94.01 26.10
CA GLU A 114 42.53 94.27 25.24
C GLU A 114 41.28 93.54 25.75
N PRO A 115 40.07 94.16 25.65
CA PRO A 115 38.84 93.51 26.06
C PRO A 115 38.53 92.32 25.15
N CYS A 116 38.27 91.16 25.75
CA CYS A 116 37.90 89.96 25.02
C CYS A 116 36.64 90.19 24.14
N PRO A 117 36.62 89.81 22.86
CA PRO A 117 35.48 90.06 21.96
C PRO A 117 34.23 89.24 22.32
N LEU A 118 34.36 88.22 23.16
CA LEU A 118 33.24 87.37 23.58
C LEU A 118 32.55 87.86 24.86
N CYS A 119 33.29 88.45 25.79
CA CYS A 119 32.73 88.85 27.10
C CYS A 119 33.15 90.25 27.57
N PHE A 120 33.96 90.96 26.78
CA PHE A 120 34.48 92.32 27.02
C PHE A 120 35.29 92.50 28.31
N ALA A 121 35.70 91.41 28.96
CA ALA A 121 36.56 91.45 30.14
C ALA A 121 38.03 91.64 29.74
N VAL A 122 38.76 92.45 30.50
CA VAL A 122 40.20 92.71 30.31
C VAL A 122 41.07 91.70 31.06
N HIS A 123 40.52 91.09 32.12
CA HIS A 123 41.18 90.04 32.91
C HIS A 123 40.32 88.77 32.93
N HIS A 124 40.92 87.64 32.58
CA HIS A 124 40.28 86.32 32.62
C HIS A 124 40.95 85.41 33.66
N PRO A 125 40.20 84.82 34.60
CA PRO A 125 40.72 83.85 35.57
C PRO A 125 41.42 82.63 34.92
N PHE A 126 41.08 82.34 33.67
CA PHE A 126 41.53 81.14 32.94
C PHE A 126 43.02 81.16 32.54
N ARG A 127 43.71 82.30 32.57
CA ARG A 127 45.15 82.37 32.24
C ARG A 127 46.07 81.89 33.37
N GLU A 128 45.59 81.87 34.62
CA GLU A 128 46.40 81.59 35.81
C GLU A 128 46.46 80.09 36.18
N HIS A 129 45.52 79.28 35.69
CA HIS A 129 45.44 77.83 35.96
C HIS A 129 45.45 77.06 34.64
N GLN A 130 46.64 76.91 34.07
CA GLN A 130 46.83 76.46 32.69
C GLN A 130 46.80 74.93 32.53
N GLN A 131 45.72 74.43 31.94
CA GLN A 131 45.85 73.39 30.92
C GLN A 131 45.07 73.86 29.68
N PRO A 132 45.70 74.00 28.51
CA PRO A 132 44.98 74.33 27.29
C PRO A 132 43.98 73.20 27.01
N LEU A 133 42.70 73.55 26.92
CA LEU A 133 41.66 72.59 26.59
C LEU A 133 41.93 72.11 25.16
N ARG A 134 42.27 70.83 24.98
CA ARG A 134 42.53 70.27 23.65
C ARG A 134 41.21 69.78 23.05
N PRO A 135 40.60 70.51 22.11
CA PRO A 135 39.39 70.03 21.45
C PRO A 135 39.71 68.76 20.65
N PHE A 136 38.86 67.75 20.73
CA PHE A 136 39.04 66.44 20.09
C PHE A 136 38.11 66.26 18.89
N VAL A 137 38.06 67.27 18.02
CA VAL A 137 37.11 67.35 16.89
C VAL A 137 37.21 66.14 15.96
N ASP A 138 38.41 65.65 15.69
CA ASP A 138 38.61 64.51 14.77
C ASP A 138 38.08 63.19 15.35
N GLU A 139 38.27 62.96 16.65
CA GLU A 139 37.71 61.79 17.35
C GLU A 139 36.19 61.87 17.39
N ALA A 140 35.63 63.04 17.73
CA ALA A 140 34.19 63.26 17.75
C ALA A 140 33.56 63.08 16.36
N LYS A 141 34.26 63.49 15.29
CA LYS A 141 33.83 63.28 13.90
C LYS A 141 33.84 61.80 13.52
N ALA A 142 34.87 61.06 13.93
CA ALA A 142 34.97 59.62 13.68
C ALA A 142 33.87 58.86 14.44
N ASP A 143 33.58 59.23 15.68
CA ASP A 143 32.47 58.70 16.47
C ASP A 143 31.11 58.95 15.82
N TYR A 144 30.85 60.19 15.40
CA TYR A 144 29.61 60.54 14.70
C TYR A 144 29.44 59.72 13.42
N ARG A 145 30.50 59.60 12.60
CA ARG A 145 30.46 58.76 11.39
C ARG A 145 30.16 57.30 11.70
N ARG A 146 30.81 56.72 12.71
CA ARG A 146 30.52 55.34 13.13
C ARG A 146 29.08 55.15 13.57
N ALA A 147 28.51 56.10 14.32
CA ALA A 147 27.10 56.05 14.71
C ALA A 147 26.16 56.21 13.51
N GLN A 148 26.51 57.08 12.56
CA GLN A 148 25.77 57.26 11.31
C GLN A 148 25.78 55.97 10.46
N ASP A 149 26.93 55.35 10.25
CA ASP A 149 27.06 54.13 9.44
C ASP A 149 26.26 52.96 10.06
N ARG A 150 26.24 52.85 11.39
CA ARG A 150 25.40 51.88 12.11
C ARG A 150 23.91 52.13 11.91
N TYR A 151 23.48 53.39 12.04
CA TYR A 151 22.09 53.77 11.80
C TYR A 151 21.66 53.48 10.35
N GLU A 152 22.51 53.82 9.37
CA GLU A 152 22.22 53.57 7.95
C GLU A 152 22.15 52.08 7.63
N SER A 153 23.02 51.26 8.25
CA SER A 153 23.00 49.80 8.11
C SER A 153 21.73 49.19 8.69
N ALA A 154 21.35 49.59 9.91
CA ALA A 154 20.09 49.14 10.53
C ALA A 154 18.85 49.61 9.74
N LEU A 155 18.91 50.79 9.11
CA LEU A 155 17.83 51.31 8.27
C LEU A 155 17.68 50.49 6.98
N PHE A 156 18.80 50.02 6.42
CA PHE A 156 18.78 49.12 5.28
C PHE A 156 18.16 47.77 5.66
N GLU A 157 18.59 47.14 6.75
CA GLU A 157 18.03 45.88 7.24
C GLU A 157 16.52 45.98 7.52
N HIS A 158 16.08 47.06 8.17
CA HIS A 158 14.65 47.29 8.40
C HIS A 158 13.83 47.40 7.09
N ARG A 159 14.39 48.06 6.06
CA ARG A 159 13.73 48.15 4.76
C ARG A 159 13.65 46.80 4.06
N ASP A 160 14.66 45.97 4.23
CA ASP A 160 14.70 44.61 3.68
C ASP A 160 13.60 43.75 4.33
N LEU A 161 13.49 43.79 5.67
CA LEU A 161 12.42 43.12 6.42
C LEU A 161 11.02 43.58 5.98
N LEU A 162 10.83 44.88 5.69
CA LEU A 162 9.55 45.39 5.17
C LEU A 162 9.24 44.91 3.76
N GLN A 163 10.26 44.70 2.94
CA GLN A 163 10.10 44.15 1.59
C GLN A 163 9.72 42.68 1.68
N ASP A 164 10.42 41.91 2.51
CA ASP A 164 10.09 40.51 2.81
C ASP A 164 8.66 40.37 3.34
N GLN A 165 8.18 41.33 4.14
CA GLN A 165 6.82 41.31 4.67
C GLN A 165 5.80 41.46 3.55
N ARG A 166 6.01 42.39 2.62
CA ARG A 166 5.11 42.59 1.48
C ARG A 166 5.10 41.39 0.55
N ASP A 167 6.28 40.80 0.32
CA ASP A 167 6.40 39.63 -0.55
C ASP A 167 5.68 38.43 0.10
N LEU A 168 5.83 38.24 1.42
CA LEU A 168 5.12 37.22 2.18
C LEU A 168 3.59 37.45 2.23
N GLU A 169 3.15 38.70 2.42
CA GLU A 169 1.73 39.07 2.35
C GLU A 169 1.15 38.79 0.96
N GLY A 170 1.91 39.07 -0.10
CA GLY A 170 1.55 38.74 -1.48
C GLY A 170 1.44 37.24 -1.72
N GLU A 171 2.37 36.44 -1.19
CA GLU A 171 2.30 34.97 -1.22
C GLU A 171 1.08 34.45 -0.46
N LEU A 172 0.80 34.98 0.73
CA LEU A 172 -0.37 34.63 1.54
C LEU A 172 -1.68 35.01 0.85
N GLU A 173 -1.76 36.15 0.17
CA GLU A 173 -2.96 36.57 -0.56
C GLU A 173 -3.20 35.71 -1.80
N GLN A 174 -2.14 35.39 -2.56
CA GLN A 174 -2.21 34.47 -3.70
C GLN A 174 -2.67 33.08 -3.23
N LEU A 175 -2.07 32.55 -2.17
CA LEU A 175 -2.48 31.26 -1.60
C LEU A 175 -3.87 31.33 -0.99
N ALA A 176 -4.27 32.40 -0.33
CA ALA A 176 -5.64 32.55 0.16
C ALA A 176 -6.66 32.55 -1.00
N GLY A 177 -6.31 33.09 -2.17
CA GLY A 177 -7.13 33.01 -3.38
C GLY A 177 -7.19 31.60 -3.98
N GLU A 178 -6.02 31.04 -4.31
CA GLU A 178 -5.87 29.75 -4.97
C GLU A 178 -6.30 28.59 -4.06
N GLU A 179 -5.81 28.57 -2.82
CA GLU A 179 -6.11 27.50 -1.87
C GLU A 179 -7.53 27.59 -1.31
N ARG A 180 -8.20 28.75 -1.24
CA ARG A 180 -9.66 28.72 -0.94
C ARG A 180 -10.44 28.03 -2.03
N GLY A 181 -10.09 28.25 -3.30
CA GLY A 181 -10.66 27.54 -4.43
C GLY A 181 -10.37 26.04 -4.35
N GLN A 182 -9.09 25.68 -4.22
CA GLN A 182 -8.66 24.28 -4.13
C GLN A 182 -9.25 23.58 -2.90
N PHE A 183 -9.20 24.19 -1.71
CA PHE A 183 -9.75 23.64 -0.48
C PHE A 183 -11.26 23.44 -0.57
N HIS A 184 -11.99 24.36 -1.19
CA HIS A 184 -13.41 24.17 -1.46
C HIS A 184 -13.62 22.97 -2.40
N THR A 185 -12.87 22.87 -3.50
CA THR A 185 -12.97 21.73 -4.41
C THR A 185 -12.62 20.40 -3.74
N LEU A 186 -11.57 20.35 -2.93
CA LEU A 186 -11.16 19.17 -2.15
C LEU A 186 -12.24 18.80 -1.14
N THR A 187 -12.84 19.78 -0.45
CA THR A 187 -13.93 19.54 0.50
C THR A 187 -15.17 18.98 -0.19
N THR A 188 -15.56 19.54 -1.35
CA THR A 188 -16.68 19.02 -2.13
C THR A 188 -16.38 17.62 -2.67
N GLN A 189 -15.15 17.35 -3.10
CA GLN A 189 -14.75 16.01 -3.53
C GLN A 189 -14.75 15.01 -2.37
N LEU A 190 -14.28 15.40 -1.20
CA LEU A 190 -14.34 14.59 0.02
C LEU A 190 -15.79 14.24 0.36
N GLN A 191 -16.68 15.23 0.38
CA GLN A 191 -18.12 15.00 0.62
C GLN A 191 -18.72 14.02 -0.40
N LEU A 192 -18.41 14.20 -1.68
CA LEU A 192 -18.89 13.30 -2.74
C LEU A 192 -18.36 11.86 -2.56
N VAL A 193 -17.11 11.71 -2.17
CA VAL A 193 -16.50 10.40 -1.88
C VAL A 193 -17.12 9.79 -0.62
N GLU A 194 -17.34 10.57 0.43
CA GLU A 194 -18.02 10.13 1.66
C GLU A 194 -19.45 9.66 1.39
N GLU A 195 -20.21 10.39 0.57
CA GLU A 195 -21.55 9.99 0.15
C GLU A 195 -21.54 8.67 -0.62
N ARG A 196 -20.59 8.50 -1.55
CA ARG A 196 -20.43 7.26 -2.32
C ARG A 196 -20.01 6.08 -1.45
N ILE A 197 -19.08 6.29 -0.53
CA ILE A 197 -18.66 5.31 0.48
C ILE A 197 -19.86 4.93 1.36
N GLY A 198 -20.62 5.91 1.83
CA GLY A 198 -21.82 5.69 2.65
C GLY A 198 -22.88 4.86 1.92
N ALA A 199 -23.15 5.17 0.65
CA ALA A 199 -24.07 4.41 -0.19
C ALA A 199 -23.63 2.94 -0.38
N LEU A 200 -22.34 2.72 -0.67
CA LEU A 200 -21.81 1.36 -0.82
C LEU A 200 -21.78 0.57 0.50
N ILE A 201 -21.44 1.22 1.61
CA ILE A 201 -21.48 0.58 2.94
C ILE A 201 -22.91 0.18 3.31
N ALA A 202 -23.92 1.01 2.97
CA ALA A 202 -25.32 0.67 3.20
C ALA A 202 -25.76 -0.57 2.38
N GLU A 203 -25.23 -0.75 1.16
CA GLU A 203 -25.49 -1.94 0.33
C GLU A 203 -24.75 -3.21 0.81
N ILE A 204 -23.54 -3.06 1.35
CA ILE A 204 -22.67 -4.17 1.76
C ILE A 204 -22.98 -4.66 3.19
N GLY A 205 -23.35 -3.75 4.08
CA GLY A 205 -23.49 -3.99 5.51
C GLY A 205 -22.21 -3.69 6.31
N THR A 206 -22.37 -3.08 7.48
CA THR A 206 -21.27 -2.54 8.30
C THR A 206 -20.36 -3.60 8.91
N GLN A 207 -20.87 -4.80 9.20
CA GLN A 207 -20.08 -5.90 9.77
C GLN A 207 -19.05 -6.46 8.78
N LYS A 208 -19.48 -6.82 7.56
CA LYS A 208 -18.59 -7.37 6.52
C LYS A 208 -17.50 -6.37 6.11
N TRP A 209 -17.82 -5.09 6.11
CA TRP A 209 -16.82 -4.06 5.84
C TRP A 209 -15.75 -3.94 6.93
N GLY A 210 -16.14 -4.06 8.20
CA GLY A 210 -15.19 -3.98 9.32
C GLY A 210 -14.02 -4.98 9.23
N GLU A 211 -14.27 -6.17 8.66
CA GLU A 211 -13.27 -7.22 8.48
C GLU A 211 -12.27 -6.91 7.36
N LEU A 212 -12.73 -6.25 6.29
CA LEU A 212 -11.94 -5.99 5.08
C LEU A 212 -11.36 -4.56 4.99
N ARG A 213 -11.79 -3.64 5.86
CA ARG A 213 -11.42 -2.21 5.83
C ARG A 213 -9.91 -1.92 5.90
N ASN A 214 -9.13 -2.83 6.50
CA ASN A 214 -7.69 -2.65 6.68
C ASN A 214 -6.87 -3.17 5.48
N LEU A 215 -7.51 -3.83 4.51
CA LEU A 215 -6.83 -4.32 3.33
C LEU A 215 -6.78 -3.23 2.26
N ALA A 216 -5.64 -3.12 1.59
CA ALA A 216 -5.52 -2.33 0.37
C ALA A 216 -6.45 -2.88 -0.73
N PRO A 217 -6.83 -2.09 -1.75
CA PRO A 217 -7.69 -2.57 -2.84
C PRO A 217 -7.19 -3.87 -3.49
N GLN A 218 -5.87 -4.02 -3.63
CA GLN A 218 -5.25 -5.26 -4.12
C GLN A 218 -5.44 -6.44 -3.16
N GLY A 219 -5.28 -6.22 -1.85
CA GLY A 219 -5.52 -7.25 -0.83
C GLY A 219 -6.98 -7.70 -0.79
N VAL A 220 -7.93 -6.79 -0.99
CA VAL A 220 -9.36 -7.12 -1.15
C VAL A 220 -9.58 -7.98 -2.40
N ARG A 221 -9.00 -7.59 -3.55
CA ARG A 221 -9.09 -8.37 -4.81
C ARG A 221 -8.56 -9.79 -4.62
N GLU A 222 -7.36 -9.93 -4.07
CA GLU A 222 -6.74 -11.24 -3.83
C GLU A 222 -7.55 -12.13 -2.90
N TRP A 223 -8.15 -11.55 -1.84
CA TRP A 223 -9.01 -12.30 -0.94
C TRP A 223 -10.23 -12.87 -1.66
N PHE A 224 -10.91 -12.03 -2.46
CA PHE A 224 -12.05 -12.47 -3.28
C PHE A 224 -11.63 -13.44 -4.38
N ASP A 225 -10.46 -13.27 -5.01
CA ASP A 225 -9.95 -14.18 -6.04
C ASP A 225 -9.69 -15.58 -5.48
N ARG A 226 -9.13 -15.68 -4.27
CA ARG A 226 -8.93 -16.98 -3.60
C ARG A 226 -10.25 -17.67 -3.30
N GLN A 227 -11.20 -16.93 -2.73
CA GLN A 227 -12.54 -17.46 -2.41
C GLN A 227 -13.32 -17.84 -3.68
N GLU A 228 -13.21 -17.05 -4.75
CA GLU A 228 -13.81 -17.37 -6.04
C GLU A 228 -13.18 -18.63 -6.65
N ALA A 229 -11.85 -18.79 -6.55
CA ALA A 229 -11.15 -19.99 -7.01
C ALA A 229 -11.61 -21.24 -6.24
N GLU A 230 -11.74 -21.17 -4.91
CA GLU A 230 -12.26 -22.26 -4.07
C GLU A 230 -13.69 -22.65 -4.45
N LEU A 231 -14.57 -21.67 -4.71
CA LEU A 231 -15.93 -21.91 -5.17
C LEU A 231 -15.96 -22.53 -6.58
N GLN A 232 -15.08 -22.08 -7.48
CA GLN A 232 -14.97 -22.64 -8.83
C GLN A 232 -14.43 -24.07 -8.82
N THR A 233 -13.46 -24.40 -7.96
CA THR A 233 -12.98 -25.78 -7.81
C THR A 233 -14.09 -26.68 -7.28
N ALA A 234 -14.82 -26.24 -6.23
CA ALA A 234 -15.95 -27.00 -5.71
C ALA A 234 -17.06 -27.21 -6.76
N TRP A 235 -17.32 -26.20 -7.59
CA TRP A 235 -18.28 -26.32 -8.69
C TRP A 235 -17.83 -27.31 -9.78
N LYS A 236 -16.55 -27.31 -10.14
CA LYS A 236 -15.98 -28.28 -11.09
C LYS A 236 -16.07 -29.71 -10.57
N GLU A 237 -15.70 -29.94 -9.31
CA GLU A 237 -15.83 -31.25 -8.65
C GLU A 237 -17.28 -31.72 -8.63
N LEU A 238 -18.22 -30.83 -8.34
CA LEU A 238 -19.65 -31.18 -8.35
C LEU A 238 -20.14 -31.53 -9.76
N LEU A 239 -19.70 -30.81 -10.79
CA LEU A 239 -20.01 -31.11 -12.18
C LEU A 239 -19.41 -32.46 -12.63
N GLU A 240 -18.20 -32.79 -12.19
CA GLU A 240 -17.57 -34.09 -12.47
C GLU A 240 -18.31 -35.24 -11.79
N LEU A 241 -18.68 -35.07 -10.52
CA LEU A 241 -19.52 -36.01 -9.79
C LEU A 241 -20.88 -36.20 -10.48
N GLU A 242 -21.45 -35.12 -11.00
CA GLU A 242 -22.69 -35.15 -11.78
C GLU A 242 -22.55 -36.00 -13.06
N LYS A 243 -21.49 -35.79 -13.82
CA LYS A 243 -21.20 -36.60 -15.02
C LYS A 243 -20.97 -38.07 -14.66
N ALA A 244 -20.24 -38.35 -13.58
CA ALA A 244 -20.01 -39.70 -13.10
C ALA A 244 -21.32 -40.38 -12.70
N LEU A 245 -22.19 -39.68 -11.97
CA LEU A 245 -23.48 -40.20 -11.53
C LEU A 245 -24.43 -40.45 -12.71
N GLN A 246 -24.48 -39.55 -13.70
CA GLN A 246 -25.26 -39.75 -14.92
C GLN A 246 -24.74 -40.95 -15.74
N THR A 247 -23.42 -41.14 -15.77
CA THR A 247 -22.81 -42.31 -16.41
C THR A 247 -23.21 -43.59 -15.70
N GLU A 248 -23.18 -43.61 -14.36
CA GLU A 248 -23.56 -44.78 -13.58
C GLU A 248 -25.08 -45.07 -13.68
N GLU A 249 -25.94 -44.04 -13.69
CA GLU A 249 -27.37 -44.20 -13.96
C GLU A 249 -27.61 -44.81 -15.35
N SER A 250 -26.91 -44.32 -16.38
CA SER A 250 -27.00 -44.88 -17.74
C SER A 250 -26.48 -46.33 -17.81
N ARG A 251 -25.49 -46.66 -16.99
CA ARG A 251 -24.97 -48.02 -16.86
C ARG A 251 -25.98 -48.92 -16.17
N GLN A 252 -26.63 -48.45 -15.11
CA GLN A 252 -27.69 -49.19 -14.42
C GLN A 252 -28.88 -49.44 -15.33
N THR A 253 -29.33 -48.44 -16.09
CA THR A 253 -30.42 -48.65 -17.07
C THR A 253 -30.02 -49.65 -18.15
N ALA A 254 -28.80 -49.55 -18.70
CA ALA A 254 -28.29 -50.51 -19.69
C ALA A 254 -28.16 -51.94 -19.12
N LEU A 255 -27.72 -52.08 -17.86
CA LEU A 255 -27.66 -53.37 -17.17
C LEU A 255 -29.07 -53.94 -16.97
N HIS A 256 -30.02 -53.13 -16.56
CA HIS A 256 -31.41 -53.54 -16.39
C HIS A 256 -32.06 -53.96 -17.72
N GLU A 257 -31.82 -53.21 -18.81
CA GLU A 257 -32.25 -53.59 -20.15
C GLU A 257 -31.61 -54.90 -20.63
N ARG A 258 -30.33 -55.12 -20.30
CA ARG A 258 -29.63 -56.37 -20.62
C ARG A 258 -30.19 -57.54 -19.83
N GLU A 259 -30.47 -57.36 -18.55
CA GLU A 259 -31.10 -58.36 -17.69
C GLU A 259 -32.48 -58.75 -18.22
N ASN A 260 -33.31 -57.76 -18.57
CA ASN A 260 -34.62 -57.98 -19.18
C ASN A 260 -34.51 -58.75 -20.52
N ARG A 261 -33.50 -58.43 -21.34
CA ARG A 261 -33.21 -59.19 -22.59
C ARG A 261 -32.81 -60.64 -22.32
N LEU A 262 -31.96 -60.88 -21.32
CA LEU A 262 -31.54 -62.23 -20.93
C LEU A 262 -32.71 -63.04 -20.37
N LEU A 263 -33.57 -62.45 -19.55
CA LEU A 263 -34.78 -63.08 -19.05
C LEU A 263 -35.72 -63.50 -20.19
N LEU A 264 -35.92 -62.61 -21.17
CA LEU A 264 -36.72 -62.92 -22.36
C LEU A 264 -36.09 -64.06 -23.19
N SER A 265 -34.76 -64.04 -23.37
CA SER A 265 -34.02 -65.09 -24.07
C SER A 265 -34.10 -66.44 -23.35
N ASP A 266 -33.97 -66.46 -22.03
CA ASP A 266 -34.10 -67.68 -21.22
C ASP A 266 -35.52 -68.26 -21.35
N GLN A 267 -36.54 -67.41 -21.31
CA GLN A 267 -37.92 -67.83 -21.55
C GLN A 267 -38.10 -68.46 -22.94
N GLN A 268 -37.51 -67.86 -23.99
CA GLN A 268 -37.52 -68.43 -25.34
C GLN A 268 -36.80 -69.78 -25.42
N HIS A 269 -35.63 -69.92 -24.79
CA HIS A 269 -34.91 -71.19 -24.76
C HIS A 269 -35.68 -72.28 -24.00
N ARG A 270 -36.35 -71.95 -22.90
CA ARG A 270 -37.21 -72.91 -22.19
C ARG A 270 -38.37 -73.38 -23.07
N GLN A 271 -39.00 -72.49 -23.83
CA GLN A 271 -40.04 -72.84 -24.80
C GLN A 271 -39.51 -73.70 -25.96
N GLN A 272 -38.30 -73.41 -26.47
CA GLN A 272 -37.65 -74.22 -27.48
C GLN A 272 -37.30 -75.61 -26.95
N LEU A 273 -36.79 -75.70 -25.72
CA LEU A 273 -36.47 -76.98 -25.08
C LEU A 273 -37.72 -77.82 -24.85
N SER A 274 -38.84 -77.22 -24.41
CA SER A 274 -40.10 -77.96 -24.28
C SER A 274 -40.60 -78.46 -25.63
N TYR A 275 -40.52 -77.63 -26.68
CA TYR A 275 -40.90 -78.01 -28.04
C TYR A 275 -40.01 -79.15 -28.59
N LEU A 276 -38.69 -79.05 -28.40
CA LEU A 276 -37.75 -80.11 -28.82
C LEU A 276 -37.98 -81.40 -28.03
N HIS A 277 -38.31 -81.30 -26.74
CA HIS A 277 -38.63 -82.47 -25.91
C HIS A 277 -39.90 -83.16 -26.40
N GLU A 278 -40.93 -82.40 -26.75
CA GLU A 278 -42.17 -82.89 -27.37
C GLU A 278 -41.91 -83.55 -28.74
N ARG A 279 -41.13 -82.90 -29.62
CA ARG A 279 -40.74 -83.53 -30.90
C ARG A 279 -39.92 -84.80 -30.72
N LYS A 280 -39.03 -84.83 -29.72
CA LYS A 280 -38.22 -86.02 -29.41
C LYS A 280 -39.10 -87.15 -28.90
N SER A 281 -40.08 -86.87 -28.04
CA SER A 281 -41.03 -87.89 -27.56
C SER A 281 -41.91 -88.41 -28.70
N GLU A 282 -42.39 -87.53 -29.58
CA GLU A 282 -43.11 -87.94 -30.80
C GLU A 282 -42.25 -88.79 -31.74
N ALA A 283 -41.01 -88.38 -31.99
CA ALA A 283 -40.10 -89.12 -32.86
C ALA A 283 -39.75 -90.49 -32.27
N ALA A 284 -39.52 -90.58 -30.95
CA ALA A 284 -39.32 -91.83 -30.24
C ALA A 284 -40.56 -92.73 -30.30
N ALA A 285 -41.77 -92.17 -30.16
CA ALA A 285 -43.03 -92.91 -30.32
C ALA A 285 -43.20 -93.44 -31.75
N ARG A 286 -42.95 -92.61 -32.77
CA ARG A 286 -42.99 -93.04 -34.19
C ARG A 286 -41.93 -94.09 -34.50
N GLN A 287 -40.72 -93.96 -33.94
CA GLN A 287 -39.66 -94.93 -34.10
C GLN A 287 -40.00 -96.25 -33.42
N ALA A 288 -40.55 -96.21 -32.21
CA ALA A 288 -41.02 -97.41 -31.50
C ALA A 288 -42.16 -98.10 -32.27
N GLN A 289 -43.09 -97.33 -32.84
CA GLN A 289 -44.16 -97.84 -33.70
C GLN A 289 -43.63 -98.47 -34.99
N ARG A 290 -42.70 -97.80 -35.68
CA ARG A 290 -42.04 -98.38 -36.86
C ARG A 290 -41.21 -99.61 -36.52
N TRP A 291 -40.61 -99.65 -35.33
CA TRP A 291 -39.85 -100.79 -34.84
C TRP A 291 -40.76 -101.99 -34.51
N THR A 292 -41.93 -101.76 -33.93
CA THR A 292 -42.94 -102.82 -33.72
C THR A 292 -43.53 -103.30 -35.04
N GLU A 293 -43.82 -102.40 -35.99
CA GLU A 293 -44.27 -102.74 -37.34
C GLU A 293 -43.21 -103.55 -38.11
N LEU A 294 -41.93 -103.14 -38.04
CA LEU A 294 -40.82 -103.83 -38.66
C LEU A 294 -40.59 -105.22 -38.04
N ASN A 295 -40.63 -105.33 -36.71
CA ASN A 295 -40.51 -106.63 -36.02
C ASN A 295 -41.70 -107.55 -36.33
N ALA A 296 -42.93 -107.04 -36.38
CA ALA A 296 -44.11 -107.82 -36.75
C ALA A 296 -44.06 -108.28 -38.23
N PHE A 297 -43.45 -107.48 -39.11
CA PHE A 297 -43.21 -107.86 -40.51
C PHE A 297 -42.09 -108.91 -40.63
N LEU A 298 -41.01 -108.78 -39.87
CA LEU A 298 -39.87 -109.69 -39.88
C LEU A 298 -40.13 -111.03 -39.18
N GLU A 299 -40.97 -111.07 -38.13
CA GLU A 299 -41.43 -112.30 -37.46
C GLU A 299 -42.18 -113.24 -38.42
N ARG A 300 -42.93 -112.69 -39.39
CA ARG A 300 -43.63 -113.49 -40.42
C ARG A 300 -42.69 -114.28 -41.34
N TYR A 301 -41.42 -113.90 -41.40
CA TYR A 301 -40.41 -114.51 -42.27
C TYR A 301 -39.24 -115.16 -41.49
N GLY A 302 -39.33 -115.24 -40.16
CA GLY A 302 -38.34 -115.94 -39.33
C GLY A 302 -37.00 -115.22 -39.15
N TYR A 303 -36.95 -113.90 -39.37
CA TYR A 303 -35.73 -113.11 -39.19
C TYR A 303 -35.81 -112.20 -37.95
N GLN A 304 -34.75 -112.21 -37.13
CA GLN A 304 -34.48 -111.14 -36.15
C GLN A 304 -33.48 -110.16 -36.78
N ALA A 305 -33.81 -108.86 -36.80
CA ALA A 305 -32.89 -107.84 -37.27
C ALA A 305 -31.77 -107.62 -36.25
N MET A 306 -30.54 -108.06 -36.58
CA MET A 306 -29.33 -107.66 -35.86
C MET A 306 -28.85 -106.29 -36.39
N PRO A 307 -28.80 -105.25 -35.54
CA PRO A 307 -28.48 -103.88 -35.96
C PRO A 307 -27.05 -103.50 -35.57
N GLU A 308 -26.05 -104.36 -35.81
CA GLU A 308 -24.69 -104.09 -35.33
C GLU A 308 -23.79 -103.42 -36.37
N ASP A 309 -24.02 -103.64 -37.68
CA ASP A 309 -23.08 -103.16 -38.71
C ASP A 309 -23.41 -101.78 -39.33
N VAL A 310 -24.67 -101.33 -39.24
CA VAL A 310 -25.08 -100.00 -39.75
C VAL A 310 -25.00 -98.92 -38.66
N ARG A 311 -25.25 -99.28 -37.40
CA ARG A 311 -25.11 -98.37 -36.26
C ARG A 311 -23.68 -97.95 -36.03
N SER A 312 -22.73 -98.90 -36.03
CA SER A 312 -21.31 -98.60 -35.82
C SER A 312 -20.77 -97.59 -36.85
N ARG A 313 -21.21 -97.71 -38.11
CA ARG A 313 -20.78 -96.84 -39.20
C ARG A 313 -21.43 -95.44 -39.16
N ILE A 314 -22.70 -95.35 -38.74
CA ILE A 314 -23.37 -94.06 -38.49
C ILE A 314 -22.77 -93.37 -37.26
N ASP A 315 -22.51 -94.12 -36.20
CA ASP A 315 -21.88 -93.61 -34.98
C ASP A 315 -20.47 -93.11 -35.28
N GLN A 316 -19.71 -93.80 -36.14
CA GLN A 316 -18.40 -93.35 -36.62
C GLN A 316 -18.49 -92.05 -37.43
N MET A 317 -19.44 -91.92 -38.36
CA MET A 317 -19.64 -90.68 -39.13
C MET A 317 -20.13 -89.52 -38.24
N GLN A 318 -20.93 -89.79 -37.21
CA GLN A 318 -21.34 -88.78 -36.23
C GLN A 318 -20.16 -88.35 -35.34
N LEU A 319 -19.28 -89.28 -34.98
CA LEU A 319 -18.04 -89.00 -34.23
C LEU A 319 -17.11 -88.10 -35.06
N GLU A 320 -16.88 -88.46 -36.33
CA GLU A 320 -16.05 -87.68 -37.25
C GLU A 320 -16.66 -86.28 -37.53
N GLY A 321 -17.98 -86.19 -37.66
CA GLY A 321 -18.69 -84.91 -37.81
C GLY A 321 -18.60 -84.03 -36.56
N ALA A 322 -18.70 -84.61 -35.35
CA ALA A 322 -18.53 -83.91 -34.09
C ALA A 322 -17.08 -83.42 -33.91
N GLU A 323 -16.09 -84.23 -34.28
CA GLU A 323 -14.68 -83.83 -34.29
C GLU A 323 -14.42 -82.68 -35.27
N TYR A 324 -14.97 -82.73 -36.48
CA TYR A 324 -14.83 -81.66 -37.45
C TYR A 324 -15.45 -80.35 -36.96
N SER A 325 -16.66 -80.40 -36.40
CA SER A 325 -17.33 -79.23 -35.81
C SER A 325 -16.51 -78.62 -34.66
N LYS A 326 -15.94 -79.47 -33.79
CA LYS A 326 -15.05 -79.03 -32.70
C LYS A 326 -13.77 -78.37 -33.23
N ARG A 327 -13.16 -78.91 -34.29
CA ARG A 327 -11.99 -78.31 -34.95
C ARG A 327 -12.35 -76.97 -35.59
N GLN A 328 -13.52 -76.86 -36.23
CA GLN A 328 -14.00 -75.63 -36.84
C GLN A 328 -14.27 -74.54 -35.79
N ALA A 329 -14.90 -74.88 -34.66
CA ALA A 329 -15.11 -73.95 -33.54
C ALA A 329 -13.78 -73.50 -32.92
N SER A 330 -12.82 -74.43 -32.75
CA SER A 330 -11.49 -74.10 -32.23
C SER A 330 -10.74 -73.14 -33.17
N LEU A 331 -10.86 -73.32 -34.48
CA LEU A 331 -10.24 -72.45 -35.48
C LEU A 331 -10.91 -71.06 -35.51
N GLN A 332 -12.22 -70.98 -35.30
CA GLN A 332 -12.92 -69.70 -35.13
C GLN A 332 -12.47 -68.96 -33.87
N HIS A 333 -12.36 -69.66 -32.73
CA HIS A 333 -11.85 -69.10 -31.48
C HIS A 333 -10.43 -68.54 -31.65
N LEU A 334 -9.52 -69.31 -32.27
CA LEU A 334 -8.15 -68.86 -32.53
C LEU A 334 -8.10 -67.61 -33.44
N ARG A 335 -9.01 -67.49 -34.40
CA ARG A 335 -9.12 -66.28 -35.25
C ARG A 335 -9.65 -65.08 -34.47
N GLU A 336 -10.54 -65.28 -33.52
CA GLU A 336 -11.01 -64.21 -32.62
C GLU A 336 -9.91 -63.78 -31.64
N GLU A 337 -9.13 -64.72 -31.12
CA GLU A 337 -7.94 -64.45 -30.31
C GLU A 337 -6.86 -63.69 -31.10
N GLU A 338 -6.61 -64.06 -32.35
CA GLU A 338 -5.68 -63.34 -33.23
C GLU A 338 -6.14 -61.89 -33.47
N LYS A 339 -7.44 -61.68 -33.75
CA LYS A 339 -8.01 -60.33 -33.93
C LYS A 339 -7.91 -59.49 -32.67
N THR A 340 -8.26 -60.06 -31.50
CA THR A 340 -8.17 -59.33 -30.22
C THR A 340 -6.72 -59.08 -29.83
N GLY A 341 -5.80 -59.99 -30.16
CA GLY A 341 -4.35 -59.79 -30.03
C GLY A 341 -3.84 -58.65 -30.90
N ALA A 342 -4.19 -58.63 -32.17
CA ALA A 342 -3.82 -57.55 -33.11
C ALA A 342 -4.34 -56.18 -32.65
N GLU A 343 -5.58 -56.13 -32.15
CA GLU A 343 -6.16 -54.89 -31.60
C GLU A 343 -5.42 -54.41 -30.34
N ARG A 344 -5.02 -55.33 -29.45
CA ARG A 344 -4.20 -54.98 -28.27
C ARG A 344 -2.83 -54.43 -28.66
N VAL A 345 -2.20 -55.00 -29.68
CA VAL A 345 -0.91 -54.50 -30.20
C VAL A 345 -1.10 -53.09 -30.76
N ARG A 346 -2.14 -52.86 -31.57
CA ARG A 346 -2.46 -51.55 -32.12
C ARG A 346 -2.67 -50.48 -31.03
N LEU A 347 -3.50 -50.78 -30.04
CA LEU A 347 -3.73 -49.89 -28.90
C LEU A 347 -2.45 -49.64 -28.09
N GLY A 348 -1.60 -50.66 -27.95
CA GLY A 348 -0.29 -50.53 -27.32
C GLY A 348 0.66 -49.60 -28.09
N GLU A 349 0.68 -49.70 -29.41
CA GLU A 349 1.48 -48.81 -30.28
C GLU A 349 0.97 -47.35 -30.23
N GLU A 350 -0.34 -47.15 -30.19
CA GLU A 350 -0.95 -45.82 -30.03
C GLU A 350 -0.58 -45.20 -28.67
N ALA A 351 -0.70 -45.97 -27.59
CA ALA A 351 -0.32 -45.52 -26.24
C ALA A 351 1.18 -45.21 -26.13
N LEU A 352 2.05 -46.00 -26.77
CA LEU A 352 3.50 -45.71 -26.82
C LEU A 352 3.79 -44.39 -27.54
N ARG A 353 3.11 -44.12 -28.67
CA ARG A 353 3.27 -42.84 -29.39
C ARG A 353 2.81 -41.65 -28.55
N GLU A 354 1.70 -41.78 -27.83
CA GLU A 354 1.22 -40.73 -26.93
C GLU A 354 2.22 -40.48 -25.79
N MET A 355 2.78 -41.55 -25.21
CA MET A 355 3.83 -41.44 -24.19
C MET A 355 5.10 -40.76 -24.72
N ASP A 356 5.54 -41.10 -25.92
CA ASP A 356 6.72 -40.48 -26.56
C ASP A 356 6.48 -38.99 -26.82
N GLN A 357 5.28 -38.60 -27.28
CA GLN A 357 4.90 -37.19 -27.44
C GLN A 357 4.88 -36.44 -26.11
N ALA A 358 4.30 -37.04 -25.07
CA ALA A 358 4.26 -36.45 -23.73
C ALA A 358 5.68 -36.30 -23.14
N LEU A 359 6.57 -37.26 -23.40
CA LEU A 359 7.96 -37.21 -22.94
C LEU A 359 8.74 -36.11 -23.67
N ALA A 360 8.55 -35.95 -24.98
CA ALA A 360 9.14 -34.85 -25.74
C ALA A 360 8.67 -33.48 -25.23
N GLN A 361 7.37 -33.30 -24.99
CA GLN A 361 6.82 -32.06 -24.41
C GLN A 361 7.43 -31.75 -23.04
N ARG A 362 7.54 -32.75 -22.15
CA ARG A 362 8.16 -32.56 -20.83
C ARG A 362 9.65 -32.21 -20.92
N GLN A 363 10.37 -32.75 -21.92
CA GLN A 363 11.76 -32.37 -22.14
C GLN A 363 11.89 -30.92 -22.60
N GLU A 364 11.01 -30.46 -23.51
CA GLU A 364 10.97 -29.06 -23.93
C GLU A 364 10.65 -28.12 -22.76
N GLU A 365 9.65 -28.45 -21.94
CA GLU A 365 9.32 -27.69 -20.73
C GLU A 365 10.49 -27.65 -19.73
N PHE A 366 11.19 -28.77 -19.54
CA PHE A 366 12.35 -28.84 -18.66
C PHE A 366 13.49 -27.94 -19.16
N VAL A 367 13.76 -27.95 -20.47
CA VAL A 367 14.77 -27.06 -21.08
C VAL A 367 14.37 -25.59 -20.91
N ALA A 368 13.11 -25.24 -21.18
CA ALA A 368 12.60 -23.88 -21.02
C ALA A 368 12.73 -23.40 -19.56
N ARG A 369 12.32 -24.20 -18.58
CA ARG A 369 12.46 -23.88 -17.15
C ARG A 369 13.91 -23.76 -16.70
N THR A 370 14.81 -24.55 -17.28
CA THR A 370 16.24 -24.46 -16.98
C THR A 370 16.83 -23.15 -17.47
N GLN A 371 16.47 -22.73 -18.70
CA GLN A 371 16.87 -21.42 -19.25
C GLN A 371 16.31 -20.26 -18.43
N GLU A 372 15.05 -20.36 -18.00
CA GLU A 372 14.40 -19.35 -17.15
C GLU A 372 15.09 -19.24 -15.78
N LEU A 373 15.47 -20.36 -15.19
CA LEU A 373 16.23 -20.41 -13.94
C LEU A 373 17.65 -19.84 -14.09
N GLU A 374 18.32 -20.07 -15.22
CA GLU A 374 19.61 -19.46 -15.53
C GLU A 374 19.49 -17.95 -15.73
N ALA A 375 18.45 -17.47 -16.41
CA ALA A 375 18.17 -16.04 -16.54
C ALA A 375 17.93 -15.39 -15.18
N LEU A 376 17.10 -15.99 -14.32
CA LEU A 376 16.87 -15.51 -12.95
C LEU A 376 18.15 -15.51 -12.09
N ARG A 377 19.03 -16.51 -12.26
CA ARG A 377 20.34 -16.52 -11.60
C ARG A 377 21.23 -15.38 -12.07
N LYS A 378 21.23 -15.09 -13.38
CA LYS A 378 21.99 -13.96 -13.93
C LYS A 378 21.47 -12.63 -13.40
N ASP A 379 20.16 -12.41 -13.44
CA ASP A 379 19.52 -11.20 -12.89
C ASP A 379 19.82 -11.00 -11.40
N ARG A 380 19.84 -12.10 -10.62
CA ARG A 380 20.24 -12.07 -9.21
C ARG A 380 21.68 -11.60 -9.05
N ILE A 381 22.62 -12.20 -9.80
CA ILE A 381 24.04 -11.87 -9.72
C ILE A 381 24.26 -10.41 -10.13
N GLU A 382 23.55 -9.89 -11.14
CA GLU A 382 23.63 -8.49 -11.54
C GLU A 382 23.13 -7.52 -10.46
N ARG A 383 22.07 -7.87 -9.71
CA ARG A 383 21.48 -6.98 -8.69
C ARG A 383 22.14 -7.07 -7.32
N PHE A 384 22.59 -8.26 -6.93
CA PHE A 384 23.00 -8.57 -5.56
C PHE A 384 24.40 -9.19 -5.47
N GLY A 385 25.11 -9.32 -6.60
CA GLY A 385 26.42 -9.97 -6.65
C GLY A 385 26.36 -11.47 -6.39
N GLU A 386 27.51 -12.04 -6.04
CA GLU A 386 27.66 -13.47 -5.73
C GLU A 386 27.34 -13.81 -4.26
N GLU A 387 26.98 -12.81 -3.45
CA GLU A 387 26.68 -12.98 -2.02
C GLU A 387 25.48 -13.92 -1.79
N GLN A 388 25.45 -14.62 -0.66
CA GLN A 388 24.29 -15.45 -0.29
C GLN A 388 23.09 -14.58 0.08
N VAL A 389 21.86 -15.04 -0.20
CA VAL A 389 20.64 -14.24 0.03
C VAL A 389 20.52 -13.82 1.50
N GLU A 390 20.89 -14.71 2.41
CA GLU A 390 20.89 -14.49 3.85
C GLU A 390 21.90 -13.42 4.27
N GLN A 391 23.08 -13.38 3.65
CA GLN A 391 24.10 -12.36 3.91
C GLN A 391 23.65 -10.99 3.43
N VAL A 392 23.10 -10.90 2.21
CA VAL A 392 22.53 -9.66 1.68
C VAL A 392 21.42 -9.15 2.60
N ARG A 393 20.53 -10.05 3.05
CA ARG A 393 19.44 -9.70 3.97
C ARG A 393 19.96 -9.20 5.32
N GLN A 394 20.97 -9.85 5.89
CA GLN A 394 21.60 -9.43 7.15
C GLN A 394 22.29 -8.07 7.00
N ASN A 395 23.01 -7.84 5.89
CA ASN A 395 23.66 -6.57 5.60
C ASN A 395 22.65 -5.41 5.49
N TRP A 396 21.54 -5.63 4.77
CA TRP A 396 20.48 -4.64 4.65
C TRP A 396 19.75 -4.40 5.98
N GLN A 397 19.53 -5.46 6.77
CA GLN A 397 18.95 -5.33 8.10
C GLN A 397 19.87 -4.51 9.02
N SER A 398 21.18 -4.80 9.04
CA SER A 398 22.17 -4.04 9.82
C SER A 398 22.18 -2.57 9.41
N ARG A 399 22.16 -2.27 8.10
CA ARG A 399 22.06 -0.88 7.61
C ARG A 399 20.76 -0.21 8.04
N LEU A 400 19.65 -0.93 8.00
CA LEU A 400 18.36 -0.41 8.44
C LEU A 400 18.38 -0.09 9.93
N ASP A 401 18.93 -0.98 10.75
CA ASP A 401 19.07 -0.80 12.19
C ASP A 401 20.01 0.37 12.52
N GLU A 402 21.16 0.49 11.83
CA GLU A 402 22.09 1.64 11.94
C GLU A 402 21.41 2.96 11.58
N THR A 403 20.67 3.01 10.46
CA THR A 403 19.96 4.23 10.06
C THR A 403 18.83 4.58 11.02
N ALA A 404 18.16 3.58 11.61
CA ALA A 404 17.13 3.78 12.62
C ALA A 404 17.74 4.34 13.92
N GLU A 405 18.90 3.85 14.33
CA GLU A 405 19.65 4.37 15.49
C GLU A 405 20.08 5.83 15.27
N VAL A 406 20.64 6.15 14.10
CA VAL A 406 21.00 7.54 13.73
C VAL A 406 19.77 8.45 13.73
N LEU A 407 18.64 7.98 13.19
CA LEU A 407 17.39 8.74 13.19
C LEU A 407 16.90 9.01 14.62
N GLN A 408 16.97 8.02 15.50
CA GLN A 408 16.56 8.17 16.89
C GLN A 408 17.47 9.16 17.63
N ASN A 409 18.78 9.06 17.46
CA ASN A 409 19.75 10.00 18.02
C ASN A 409 19.48 11.44 17.54
N ASN A 410 19.14 11.62 16.27
CA ASN A 410 18.78 12.94 15.73
C ASN A 410 17.47 13.48 16.32
N LYS A 411 16.46 12.63 16.52
CA LYS A 411 15.21 13.02 17.20
C LYS A 411 15.49 13.48 18.64
N ASP A 412 16.29 12.72 19.38
CA ASP A 412 16.66 13.05 20.75
C ASP A 412 17.46 14.36 20.81
N ALA A 413 18.35 14.60 19.84
CA ALA A 413 19.07 15.87 19.71
C ALA A 413 18.12 17.05 19.44
N ILE A 414 17.14 16.90 18.55
CA ILE A 414 16.12 17.93 18.28
C ILE A 414 15.31 18.25 19.54
N VAL A 415 14.90 17.22 20.30
CA VAL A 415 14.17 17.42 21.56
C VAL A 415 15.01 18.20 22.56
N ARG A 416 16.30 17.86 22.73
CA ARG A 416 17.23 18.58 23.61
C ARG A 416 17.41 20.04 23.18
N LEU A 417 17.71 20.28 21.90
CA LEU A 417 17.87 21.64 21.37
C LEU A 417 16.59 22.47 21.51
N THR A 418 15.41 21.86 21.36
CA THR A 418 14.13 22.54 21.57
C THR A 418 13.92 22.92 23.04
N ALA A 419 14.30 22.05 23.97
CA ALA A 419 14.25 22.34 25.40
C ALA A 419 15.23 23.46 25.78
N ASP A 420 16.46 23.41 25.27
CA ASP A 420 17.48 24.44 25.50
C ASP A 420 17.03 25.79 24.94
N ARG A 421 16.43 25.81 23.75
CA ARG A 421 15.86 27.03 23.15
C ARG A 421 14.77 27.64 24.05
N LYS A 422 13.83 26.84 24.55
CA LYS A 422 12.77 27.30 25.47
C LYS A 422 13.35 27.83 26.79
N ALA A 423 14.38 27.17 27.32
CA ALA A 423 15.08 27.62 28.52
C ALA A 423 15.76 28.98 28.28
N ALA A 424 16.41 29.17 27.13
CA ALA A 424 17.03 30.43 26.74
C ALA A 424 15.99 31.55 26.53
N GLU A 425 14.86 31.27 25.86
CA GLU A 425 13.74 32.20 25.69
C GLU A 425 13.18 32.66 27.05
N THR A 426 13.00 31.73 27.99
CA THR A 426 12.53 32.03 29.36
C THR A 426 13.53 32.87 30.13
N ALA A 427 14.83 32.56 30.03
CA ALA A 427 15.89 33.32 30.67
C ALA A 427 15.98 34.75 30.10
N LEU A 428 15.85 34.90 28.78
CA LEU A 428 15.84 36.19 28.10
C LEU A 428 14.65 37.06 28.57
N SER A 429 13.44 36.48 28.60
CA SER A 429 12.24 37.17 29.09
C SER A 429 12.39 37.62 30.55
N THR A 430 12.99 36.77 31.40
CA THR A 430 13.27 37.11 32.80
C THR A 430 14.27 38.27 32.89
N ALA A 431 15.37 38.20 32.13
CA ALA A 431 16.39 39.26 32.10
C ALA A 431 15.83 40.60 31.58
N GLN A 432 14.93 40.56 30.59
CA GLN A 432 14.21 41.75 30.11
C GLN A 432 13.32 42.35 31.20
N ALA A 433 12.58 41.53 31.93
CA ALA A 433 11.74 41.99 33.04
C ALA A 433 12.58 42.63 34.17
N ASP A 434 13.69 42.00 34.54
CA ASP A 434 14.63 42.53 35.54
C ASP A 434 15.25 43.85 35.10
N ARG A 435 15.64 43.97 33.82
CA ARG A 435 16.15 45.22 33.24
C ARG A 435 15.10 46.32 33.32
N GLN A 436 13.86 46.06 32.93
CA GLN A 436 12.77 47.06 33.01
C GLN A 436 12.52 47.52 34.46
N GLU A 437 12.57 46.61 35.42
CA GLU A 437 12.42 46.93 36.84
C GLU A 437 13.61 47.76 37.37
N ALA A 438 14.84 47.43 36.97
CA ALA A 438 16.03 48.22 37.28
C ALA A 438 15.94 49.64 36.70
N GLU A 439 15.50 49.79 35.44
CA GLU A 439 15.29 51.08 34.80
C GLU A 439 14.24 51.94 35.54
N LYS A 440 13.14 51.32 35.99
CA LYS A 440 12.12 52.01 36.83
C LYS A 440 12.73 52.50 38.13
N LYS A 441 13.48 51.65 38.85
CA LYS A 441 14.17 52.03 40.09
C LYS A 441 15.17 53.15 39.86
N LEU A 442 15.93 53.09 38.77
CA LEU A 442 16.92 54.12 38.40
C LEU A 442 16.24 55.46 38.10
N LYS A 443 15.09 55.47 37.41
CA LYS A 443 14.26 56.68 37.21
C LYS A 443 13.77 57.27 38.53
N VAL A 444 13.33 56.44 39.49
CA VAL A 444 12.89 56.89 40.82
C VAL A 444 14.07 57.48 41.62
N LEU A 445 15.23 56.82 41.60
CA LEU A 445 16.45 57.29 42.26
C LEU A 445 16.92 58.63 41.67
N ARG A 446 16.97 58.76 40.34
CA ARG A 446 17.29 60.03 39.67
C ARG A 446 16.36 61.17 40.09
N LYS A 447 15.05 60.93 40.12
CA LYS A 447 14.08 61.93 40.61
C LYS A 447 14.31 62.30 42.07
N THR A 448 14.66 61.33 42.91
CA THR A 448 14.93 61.56 44.34
C THR A 448 16.21 62.35 44.54
N LEU A 449 17.28 62.00 43.80
CA LEU A 449 18.55 62.70 43.79
C LEU A 449 18.38 64.15 43.32
N GLN A 450 17.65 64.38 42.23
CA GLN A 450 17.40 65.71 41.70
C GLN A 450 16.66 66.60 42.71
N LYS A 451 15.63 66.07 43.38
CA LYS A 451 14.96 66.78 44.48
C LYS A 451 15.89 67.08 45.66
N ALA A 452 16.84 66.21 45.96
CA ALA A 452 17.82 66.42 47.01
C ALA A 452 18.85 67.50 46.63
N LEU A 453 19.30 67.50 45.37
CA LEU A 453 20.17 68.53 44.80
C LEU A 453 19.51 69.91 44.81
N GLU A 454 18.26 70.01 44.37
CA GLU A 454 17.46 71.24 44.42
C GLU A 454 17.36 71.81 45.85
N LYS A 455 17.13 70.94 46.84
CA LYS A 455 17.10 71.36 48.27
C LYS A 455 18.46 71.85 48.78
N ALA A 456 19.55 71.28 48.27
CA ALA A 456 20.91 71.66 48.62
C ALA A 456 21.44 72.84 47.78
N SER A 457 20.61 73.45 46.94
CA SER A 457 20.95 74.58 46.05
C SER A 457 21.96 74.23 44.94
N PHE A 458 22.10 72.94 44.59
CA PHE A 458 22.87 72.51 43.43
C PHE A 458 21.94 72.36 42.22
N ILE A 459 22.36 72.91 41.09
CA ILE A 459 21.55 72.97 39.86
C ILE A 459 21.43 71.58 39.20
N ASP A 460 22.49 70.77 39.28
CA ASP A 460 22.52 69.41 38.77
C ASP A 460 23.54 68.53 39.53
N GLU A 461 23.63 67.25 39.15
CA GLU A 461 24.56 66.30 39.76
C GLU A 461 26.03 66.68 39.51
N GLN A 462 26.29 67.41 38.43
CA GLN A 462 27.62 67.84 38.03
C GLN A 462 28.13 68.98 38.92
N ALA A 463 27.25 69.94 39.25
CA ALA A 463 27.52 71.02 40.19
C ALA A 463 27.82 70.52 41.62
N LEU A 464 27.18 69.43 42.05
CA LEU A 464 27.52 68.80 43.35
C LEU A 464 28.90 68.13 43.30
N ARG A 465 29.25 67.45 42.19
CA ARG A 465 30.56 66.79 42.04
C ARG A 465 31.71 67.78 41.93
N GLU A 466 31.47 68.99 41.41
CA GLU A 466 32.47 70.06 41.33
C GLU A 466 32.64 70.81 42.67
N ALA A 467 31.67 70.71 43.58
CA ALA A 467 31.70 71.32 44.90
C ALA A 467 32.28 70.40 46.00
N LEU A 468 32.37 69.09 45.72
CA LEU A 468 33.08 68.09 46.54
C LEU A 468 34.55 68.02 46.11
#